data_AF-A0A0T6A0Q8-F1
#
_entry.id   AF-A0A0T6A0Q8-F1
#
_cell.length_a   1.000
_cell.length_b   1.000
_cell.length_c   1.000
_cell.angle_alpha   90.00
_cell.angle_beta   90.00
_cell.angle_gamma   90.00
#
_symmetry.space_group_name_H-M   'P 1'
#
loop_
_entity.id
_entity.type
_entity.pdbx_description
1 polymer ?
#
loop_
_entity_poly.entity_id
_entity_poly.type
_entity_poly.pdbx_seq_one_letter_code
_entity_poly.pdbx_strand_id
1 'polypeptide(L)'
;MHRVIDGAIQPGQSLAQVLSAHGISGRITHQVAQALRPHLNLRKIRPGATFEATLDETGALTHFLYRASPLEIYEVTREQAEYRVTQHEVPIEQRVEEIAGTVTSSLFESMEALGEKPELAVRFVDIFVWDFDFNSDSQPGDRFRMLVEKTYSGAAFVRYGKILIAEYENRGKVYTGVYFETASGTGDFYTPDGRSVRKTFLRSPLQFTRISSGYTHRRRHPILGGVRPHHGIDYAAPHGTPVWAVADGVVQSAGWNGGNGKSVVIQHRGGYRTMHNHLSRIPPGIRKGAGVRQKQVIGYVGSTGLSTGPHLDYRLTKDGHFVNPLTQKFIPGDPIPQPHQAAFRNLRDRLLHQLRSSAST
;
A
#
# COMPACT_ATOMS: atom_id res chain seq x y z
N MET A 1 -7.34 -51.61 6.09
CA MET A 1 -6.30 -50.55 6.09
C MET A 1 -6.97 -49.21 5.85
N HIS A 2 -6.72 -48.21 6.70
CA HIS A 2 -7.15 -46.84 6.43
C HIS A 2 -6.31 -46.22 5.32
N ARG A 3 -6.95 -45.50 4.39
CA ARG A 3 -6.27 -44.79 3.31
C ARG A 3 -6.17 -43.32 3.67
N VAL A 4 -4.95 -42.81 3.82
CA VAL A 4 -4.68 -41.39 4.02
C VAL A 4 -4.37 -40.75 2.67
N ILE A 5 -4.94 -39.57 2.43
CA ILE A 5 -4.77 -38.77 1.23
C ILE A 5 -4.48 -37.34 1.66
N ASP A 6 -3.34 -36.80 1.29
CA ASP A 6 -2.99 -35.40 1.46
C ASP A 6 -2.88 -34.67 0.11
N GLY A 7 -3.01 -33.35 0.16
CA GLY A 7 -2.85 -32.52 -1.04
C GLY A 7 -2.94 -31.03 -0.76
N ALA A 8 -2.68 -30.25 -1.81
CA ALA A 8 -2.72 -28.79 -1.78
C ALA A 8 -3.59 -28.24 -2.91
N ILE A 9 -4.32 -27.17 -2.63
CA ILE A 9 -5.21 -26.50 -3.58
C ILE A 9 -4.37 -25.59 -4.48
N GLN A 10 -4.40 -25.85 -5.79
CA GLN A 10 -3.70 -25.04 -6.79
C GLN A 10 -4.54 -23.84 -7.27
N PRO A 11 -3.93 -22.83 -7.90
CA PRO A 11 -4.65 -21.71 -8.48
C PRO A 11 -5.80 -22.16 -9.40
N GLY A 12 -7.00 -21.62 -9.17
CA GLY A 12 -8.19 -21.92 -9.97
C GLY A 12 -8.91 -23.23 -9.61
N GLN A 13 -8.39 -24.02 -8.67
CA GLN A 13 -9.06 -25.24 -8.20
C GLN A 13 -10.01 -24.95 -7.02
N SER A 14 -11.13 -25.65 -7.01
CA SER A 14 -12.03 -25.74 -5.85
C SER A 14 -11.69 -26.97 -5.02
N LEU A 15 -12.03 -26.93 -3.72
CA LEU A 15 -11.89 -28.09 -2.83
C LEU A 15 -12.55 -29.34 -3.43
N ALA A 16 -13.72 -29.19 -4.05
CA ALA A 16 -14.43 -30.31 -4.65
C ALA A 16 -13.69 -30.98 -5.82
N GLN A 17 -13.05 -30.17 -6.67
CA GLN A 17 -12.23 -30.68 -7.78
C GLN A 17 -11.02 -31.45 -7.29
N VAL A 18 -10.35 -30.93 -6.25
CA VAL A 18 -9.15 -31.58 -5.70
C VAL A 18 -9.52 -32.91 -5.02
N LEU A 19 -10.54 -32.93 -4.16
CA LEU A 19 -10.98 -34.18 -3.52
C LEU A 19 -11.42 -35.23 -4.54
N SER A 20 -12.13 -34.82 -5.59
CA SER A 20 -12.54 -35.72 -6.67
C SER A 20 -11.34 -36.29 -7.44
N ALA A 21 -10.31 -35.48 -7.69
CA ALA A 21 -9.08 -35.92 -8.36
C ALA A 21 -8.30 -36.98 -7.56
N HIS A 22 -8.43 -36.98 -6.23
CA HIS A 22 -7.85 -38.01 -5.37
C HIS A 22 -8.76 -39.24 -5.17
N GLY A 23 -9.89 -39.31 -5.88
CA GLY A 23 -10.82 -40.44 -5.87
C GLY A 23 -11.82 -40.43 -4.72
N ILE A 24 -12.03 -39.28 -4.06
CA ILE A 24 -13.09 -39.11 -3.06
C ILE A 24 -14.41 -38.87 -3.78
N SER A 25 -15.45 -39.62 -3.42
CA SER A 25 -16.74 -39.57 -4.11
C SER A 25 -17.38 -38.17 -4.04
N GLY A 26 -18.17 -37.83 -5.07
CA GLY A 26 -18.90 -36.55 -5.12
C GLY A 26 -19.89 -36.38 -3.95
N ARG A 27 -20.45 -37.49 -3.44
CA ARG A 27 -21.33 -37.48 -2.26
C ARG A 27 -20.57 -37.05 -1.00
N ILE A 28 -19.44 -37.67 -0.71
CA ILE A 28 -18.60 -37.32 0.45
C ILE A 28 -18.12 -35.87 0.32
N THR A 29 -17.65 -35.49 -0.86
CA THR A 29 -17.21 -34.13 -1.16
C THR A 29 -18.30 -33.09 -0.87
N HIS A 30 -19.55 -33.37 -1.28
CA HIS A 30 -20.68 -32.49 -1.01
C HIS A 30 -20.99 -32.38 0.49
N GLN A 31 -20.97 -33.51 1.21
CA GLN A 31 -21.24 -33.53 2.65
C GLN A 31 -20.17 -32.76 3.45
N VAL A 32 -18.89 -32.93 3.13
CA VAL A 32 -17.78 -32.16 3.74
C VAL A 32 -17.91 -30.68 3.43
N ALA A 33 -18.20 -30.32 2.17
CA ALA A 33 -18.40 -28.93 1.77
C ALA A 33 -19.60 -28.30 2.49
N GLN A 34 -20.69 -29.05 2.68
CA GLN A 34 -21.86 -28.60 3.42
C GLN A 34 -21.54 -28.37 4.90
N ALA A 35 -20.78 -29.28 5.53
CA ALA A 35 -20.37 -29.17 6.92
C ALA A 35 -19.43 -27.97 7.15
N LEU A 36 -18.50 -27.69 6.23
CA LEU A 36 -17.56 -26.56 6.34
C LEU A 36 -18.19 -25.20 6.06
N ARG A 37 -19.29 -25.15 5.29
CA ARG A 37 -19.89 -23.90 4.78
C ARG A 37 -20.28 -22.87 5.85
N PRO A 38 -20.76 -23.24 7.06
CA PRO A 38 -21.03 -22.29 8.14
C PRO A 38 -19.76 -21.66 8.73
N HIS A 39 -18.62 -22.36 8.66
CA HIS A 39 -17.37 -21.95 9.30
C HIS A 39 -16.36 -21.30 8.33
N LEU A 40 -16.50 -21.58 7.04
CA LEU A 40 -15.56 -21.17 6.00
C LEU A 40 -16.29 -20.78 4.73
N ASN A 41 -15.87 -19.66 4.13
CA ASN A 41 -16.29 -19.31 2.79
C ASN A 41 -15.48 -20.10 1.73
N LEU A 42 -16.02 -21.23 1.29
CA LEU A 42 -15.39 -22.11 0.30
C LEU A 42 -15.14 -21.45 -1.08
N ARG A 43 -15.74 -20.28 -1.36
CA ARG A 43 -15.45 -19.50 -2.58
C ARG A 43 -14.19 -18.64 -2.47
N LYS A 44 -13.69 -18.43 -1.25
CA LYS A 44 -12.50 -17.61 -0.95
C LYS A 44 -11.29 -18.45 -0.56
N ILE A 45 -11.31 -19.74 -0.92
CA ILE A 45 -10.18 -20.63 -0.70
C ILE A 45 -8.96 -20.07 -1.43
N ARG A 46 -7.83 -20.02 -0.72
CA ARG A 46 -6.58 -19.48 -1.25
C ARG A 46 -5.76 -20.61 -1.85
N PRO A 47 -5.07 -20.38 -2.98
CA PRO A 47 -4.04 -21.29 -3.45
C PRO A 47 -3.00 -21.54 -2.35
N GLY A 48 -2.55 -22.79 -2.22
CA GLY A 48 -1.64 -23.23 -1.16
C GLY A 48 -2.31 -23.73 0.11
N ALA A 49 -3.65 -23.64 0.24
CA ALA A 49 -4.37 -24.34 1.30
C ALA A 49 -4.15 -25.86 1.18
N THR A 50 -3.94 -26.54 2.31
CA THR A 50 -3.66 -27.99 2.34
C THR A 50 -4.81 -28.75 2.98
N PHE A 51 -4.91 -30.03 2.65
CA PHE A 51 -5.84 -30.94 3.31
C PHE A 51 -5.21 -32.31 3.54
N GLU A 52 -5.76 -33.01 4.51
CA GLU A 52 -5.52 -34.42 4.77
C GLU A 52 -6.88 -35.10 4.97
N ALA A 53 -7.08 -36.23 4.32
CA ALA A 53 -8.33 -36.98 4.30
C ALA A 53 -8.04 -38.44 4.64
N THR A 54 -8.69 -38.96 5.68
CA THR A 54 -8.59 -40.37 6.07
C THR A 54 -9.88 -41.08 5.70
N LEU A 55 -9.75 -42.15 4.93
CA LEU A 55 -10.83 -43.03 4.50
C LEU A 55 -10.75 -44.37 5.24
N ASP A 56 -11.90 -44.94 5.59
CA ASP A 56 -12.00 -46.32 6.06
C ASP A 56 -11.96 -47.34 4.91
N GLU A 57 -12.03 -48.62 5.26
CA GLU A 57 -11.97 -49.75 4.31
C GLU A 57 -13.17 -49.78 3.35
N THR A 58 -14.27 -49.10 3.70
CA THR A 58 -15.46 -48.96 2.85
C THR A 58 -15.35 -47.77 1.89
N GLY A 59 -14.26 -47.00 2.00
CA GLY A 59 -14.06 -45.77 1.23
C GLY A 59 -14.83 -44.57 1.78
N ALA A 60 -15.32 -44.65 3.02
CA ALA A 60 -15.99 -43.53 3.66
C ALA A 60 -14.99 -42.66 4.43
N LEU A 61 -15.20 -41.35 4.41
CA LEU A 61 -14.33 -40.39 5.07
C LEU A 61 -14.60 -40.41 6.57
N THR A 62 -13.57 -40.73 7.36
CA THR A 62 -13.65 -40.76 8.83
C THR A 62 -13.13 -39.46 9.44
N HIS A 63 -12.12 -38.87 8.80
CA HIS A 63 -11.45 -37.67 9.26
C HIS A 63 -10.98 -36.83 8.08
N PHE A 64 -11.11 -35.51 8.19
CA PHE A 64 -10.67 -34.57 7.19
C PHE A 64 -10.16 -33.29 7.83
N LEU A 65 -8.87 -33.02 7.67
CA LEU A 65 -8.20 -31.86 8.22
C LEU A 65 -7.88 -30.87 7.11
N TYR A 66 -8.51 -29.70 7.16
CA TYR A 66 -8.35 -28.65 6.17
C TYR A 66 -7.63 -27.44 6.79
N ARG A 67 -6.50 -27.06 6.19
CA ARG A 67 -5.68 -25.92 6.60
C ARG A 67 -5.80 -24.82 5.56
N ALA A 68 -6.72 -23.88 5.78
CA ALA A 68 -6.96 -22.76 4.88
C ALA A 68 -5.83 -21.72 4.93
N SER A 69 -5.25 -21.55 6.12
CA SER A 69 -4.07 -20.74 6.39
C SER A 69 -3.39 -21.27 7.66
N PRO A 70 -2.20 -20.76 8.04
CA PRO A 70 -1.58 -21.11 9.32
C PRO A 70 -2.45 -20.83 10.55
N LEU A 71 -3.49 -20.01 10.43
CA LEU A 71 -4.41 -19.64 11.52
C LEU A 71 -5.81 -20.27 11.40
N GLU A 72 -6.15 -20.85 10.26
CA GLU A 72 -7.49 -21.33 9.96
C GLU A 72 -7.41 -22.82 9.63
N ILE A 73 -7.55 -23.62 10.69
CA ILE A 73 -7.50 -25.07 10.63
C ILE A 73 -8.87 -25.61 11.04
N TYR A 74 -9.46 -26.40 10.16
CA TYR A 74 -10.78 -27.00 10.33
C TYR A 74 -10.63 -28.51 10.29
N GLU A 75 -11.05 -29.18 11.34
CA GLU A 75 -11.13 -30.63 11.41
C GLU A 75 -12.57 -31.06 11.23
N VAL A 76 -12.79 -32.03 10.36
CA VAL A 76 -14.09 -32.61 10.07
C VAL A 76 -14.03 -34.08 10.43
N THR A 77 -14.79 -34.47 11.45
CA THR A 77 -14.88 -35.85 11.92
C THR A 77 -16.25 -36.42 11.57
N ARG A 78 -16.29 -37.71 11.28
CA ARG A 78 -17.55 -38.42 11.08
C ARG A 78 -18.08 -38.93 12.42
N GLU A 79 -19.23 -38.42 12.84
CA GLU A 79 -19.99 -38.92 13.99
C GLU A 79 -21.25 -39.62 13.48
N GLN A 80 -21.29 -40.96 13.63
CA GLN A 80 -22.35 -41.82 13.07
C GLN A 80 -22.47 -41.69 11.53
N ALA A 81 -23.36 -40.80 11.05
CA ALA A 81 -23.64 -40.54 9.64
C ALA A 81 -23.53 -39.05 9.26
N GLU A 82 -23.20 -38.19 10.22
CA GLU A 82 -23.03 -36.75 10.01
C GLU A 82 -21.56 -36.34 10.18
N TYR A 83 -21.20 -35.22 9.56
CA TYR A 83 -19.87 -34.64 9.71
C TYR A 83 -19.93 -33.45 10.64
N ARG A 84 -19.17 -33.51 11.74
CA ARG A 84 -19.01 -32.40 12.67
C ARG A 84 -17.73 -31.65 12.32
N VAL A 85 -17.78 -30.31 12.41
CA VAL A 85 -16.62 -29.45 12.18
C VAL A 85 -16.15 -28.86 13.51
N THR A 86 -14.86 -28.99 13.77
CA THR A 86 -14.16 -28.31 14.84
C THR A 86 -13.15 -27.35 14.23
N GLN A 87 -13.24 -26.06 14.55
CA GLN A 87 -12.18 -25.12 14.22
C GLN A 87 -11.14 -25.15 15.33
N HIS A 88 -9.88 -25.38 14.97
CA HIS A 88 -8.79 -25.36 15.92
C HIS A 88 -8.38 -23.92 16.22
N GLU A 89 -8.32 -23.58 17.51
CA GLU A 89 -7.68 -22.35 17.95
C GLU A 89 -6.17 -22.49 17.78
N VAL A 90 -5.62 -21.68 16.89
CA VAL A 90 -4.18 -21.66 16.67
C VAL A 90 -3.58 -20.55 17.54
N PRO A 91 -2.77 -20.88 18.56
CA PRO A 91 -2.15 -19.87 19.40
C PRO A 91 -1.22 -19.02 18.53
N ILE A 92 -1.40 -17.70 18.62
CA ILE A 92 -0.56 -16.73 17.94
C ILE A 92 0.33 -16.01 18.94
N GLU A 93 1.57 -15.79 18.54
CA GLU A 93 2.52 -14.99 19.29
C GLU A 93 2.90 -13.78 18.45
N GLN A 94 2.87 -12.59 19.05
CA GLN A 94 3.35 -11.37 18.43
C GLN A 94 4.71 -11.02 19.02
N ARG A 95 5.72 -10.89 18.15
CA ARG A 95 7.09 -10.52 18.53
C ARG A 95 7.45 -9.21 17.85
N VAL A 96 8.21 -8.36 18.53
CA VAL A 96 8.85 -7.21 17.90
C VAL A 96 10.24 -7.64 17.51
N GLU A 97 10.53 -7.61 16.23
CA GLU A 97 11.82 -8.00 15.67
C GLU A 97 12.49 -6.81 15.00
N GLU A 98 13.82 -6.76 15.10
CA GLU A 98 14.62 -5.87 14.29
C GLU A 98 14.92 -6.51 12.95
N ILE A 99 14.84 -5.69 11.91
CA ILE A 99 15.35 -6.02 10.59
C ILE A 99 16.29 -4.90 10.18
N ALA A 100 17.55 -5.23 9.93
CA ALA A 100 18.57 -4.30 9.52
C ALA A 100 19.44 -4.89 8.40
N GLY A 101 19.91 -4.04 7.49
CA GLY A 101 20.72 -4.47 6.36
C GLY A 101 21.34 -3.32 5.58
N THR A 102 22.15 -3.69 4.59
CA THR A 102 22.75 -2.76 3.63
C THR A 102 22.17 -3.04 2.24
N VAL A 103 21.77 -2.00 1.53
CA VAL A 103 21.30 -2.08 0.14
C VAL A 103 22.45 -2.53 -0.73
N THR A 104 22.28 -3.62 -1.46
CA THR A 104 23.28 -4.13 -2.42
C THR A 104 22.90 -3.76 -3.84
N SER A 105 21.88 -4.39 -4.40
CA SER A 105 21.29 -4.10 -5.72
C SER A 105 20.04 -3.22 -5.59
N SER A 106 19.12 -3.63 -4.73
CA SER A 106 17.90 -2.90 -4.37
C SER A 106 17.50 -3.19 -2.94
N LEU A 107 16.69 -2.30 -2.35
CA LEU A 107 16.13 -2.50 -1.01
C LEU A 107 15.28 -3.79 -0.93
N PHE A 108 14.52 -4.09 -1.99
CA PHE A 108 13.64 -5.26 -2.06
C PHE A 108 14.45 -6.56 -1.99
N GLU A 109 15.47 -6.69 -2.85
CA GLU A 109 16.35 -7.86 -2.85
C GLU A 109 17.13 -7.98 -1.54
N SER A 110 17.55 -6.85 -0.97
CA SER A 110 18.28 -6.85 0.29
C SER A 110 17.40 -7.30 1.48
N MET A 111 16.11 -6.96 1.49
CA MET A 111 15.17 -7.47 2.50
C MET A 111 14.79 -8.93 2.24
N GLU A 112 14.63 -9.34 0.98
CA GLU A 112 14.36 -10.73 0.62
C GLU A 112 15.51 -11.66 1.01
N ALA A 113 16.76 -11.21 0.85
CA ALA A 113 17.94 -11.93 1.31
C ALA A 113 17.98 -12.14 2.84
N LEU A 114 17.27 -11.30 3.62
CA LEU A 114 17.07 -11.47 5.06
C LEU A 114 15.89 -12.39 5.41
N GLY A 115 15.21 -12.95 4.40
CA GLY A 115 14.02 -13.81 4.58
C GLY A 115 12.70 -13.04 4.69
N GLU A 116 12.70 -11.73 4.40
CA GLU A 116 11.50 -10.90 4.50
C GLU A 116 10.71 -10.88 3.18
N LYS A 117 9.39 -10.72 3.27
CA LYS A 117 8.52 -10.69 2.09
C LYS A 117 8.49 -9.28 1.45
N PRO A 118 8.27 -9.18 0.13
CA PRO A 118 8.21 -7.89 -0.58
C PRO A 118 7.21 -6.88 -0.02
N GLU A 119 6.12 -7.35 0.61
CA GLU A 119 5.13 -6.49 1.26
C GLU A 119 5.72 -5.61 2.37
N LEU A 120 6.74 -6.08 3.09
CA LEU A 120 7.40 -5.29 4.12
C LEU A 120 8.26 -4.19 3.51
N ALA A 121 8.97 -4.46 2.42
CA ALA A 121 9.77 -3.47 1.71
C ALA A 121 8.91 -2.31 1.19
N VAL A 122 7.73 -2.60 0.62
CA VAL A 122 6.77 -1.56 0.21
C VAL A 122 6.36 -0.69 1.40
N ARG A 123 6.01 -1.32 2.53
CA ARG A 123 5.59 -0.60 3.73
C ARG A 123 6.71 0.27 4.32
N PHE A 124 7.95 -0.20 4.25
CA PHE A 124 9.11 0.59 4.67
C PHE A 124 9.32 1.80 3.74
N VAL A 125 9.27 1.59 2.43
CA VAL A 125 9.38 2.67 1.43
C VAL A 125 8.31 3.73 1.64
N ASP A 126 7.06 3.31 1.90
CA ASP A 126 5.92 4.21 2.13
C ASP A 126 6.13 5.17 3.32
N ILE A 127 6.99 4.82 4.28
CA ILE A 127 7.36 5.71 5.39
C ILE A 127 8.15 6.90 4.85
N PHE A 128 9.15 6.66 4.00
CA PHE A 128 10.14 7.69 3.61
C PHE A 128 9.96 8.27 2.22
N VAL A 129 9.04 7.74 1.40
CA VAL A 129 8.79 8.17 0.01
C VAL A 129 8.55 9.69 -0.13
N TRP A 130 8.21 10.37 0.96
CA TRP A 130 8.02 11.81 1.04
C TRP A 130 9.33 12.60 1.08
N ASP A 131 10.35 12.07 1.75
CA ASP A 131 11.62 12.73 2.02
C ASP A 131 12.78 12.16 1.20
N PHE A 132 12.59 10.99 0.60
CA PHE A 132 13.57 10.24 -0.16
C PHE A 132 12.91 9.54 -1.37
N ASP A 133 13.46 9.72 -2.57
CA ASP A 133 12.99 8.99 -3.75
C ASP A 133 13.82 7.71 -3.93
N PHE A 134 13.29 6.57 -3.50
CA PHE A 134 13.98 5.29 -3.60
C PHE A 134 14.34 4.86 -5.02
N ASN A 135 13.70 5.42 -6.07
CA ASN A 135 14.03 5.07 -7.45
C ASN A 135 15.25 5.82 -7.98
N SER A 136 15.51 7.04 -7.49
CA SER A 136 16.57 7.92 -8.00
C SER A 136 17.68 8.19 -7.00
N ASP A 137 17.38 8.12 -5.70
CA ASP A 137 18.30 8.45 -4.62
C ASP A 137 18.90 7.20 -3.93
N SER A 138 18.24 6.03 -4.00
CA SER A 138 18.74 4.78 -3.39
C SER A 138 19.96 4.25 -4.11
N GLN A 139 20.99 3.88 -3.36
CA GLN A 139 22.25 3.39 -3.90
C GLN A 139 22.77 2.16 -3.14
N PRO A 140 23.56 1.31 -3.82
CA PRO A 140 24.38 0.32 -3.14
C PRO A 140 25.20 0.96 -2.00
N GLY A 141 25.14 0.39 -0.81
CA GLY A 141 25.79 0.89 0.40
C GLY A 141 24.89 1.68 1.36
N ASP A 142 23.68 2.08 0.94
CA ASP A 142 22.69 2.65 1.85
C ASP A 142 22.31 1.64 2.95
N ARG A 143 21.98 2.11 4.15
CA ARG A 143 21.63 1.24 5.27
C ARG A 143 20.17 1.42 5.66
N PHE A 144 19.50 0.33 5.99
CA PHE A 144 18.15 0.37 6.52
C PHE A 144 18.07 -0.41 7.83
N ARG A 145 17.19 0.04 8.73
CA ARG A 145 16.83 -0.69 9.94
C ARG A 145 15.42 -0.35 10.39
N MET A 146 14.73 -1.30 11.00
CA MET A 146 13.40 -1.09 11.55
C MET A 146 13.10 -2.04 12.70
N LEU A 147 12.22 -1.61 13.60
CA LEU A 147 11.52 -2.53 14.51
C LEU A 147 10.13 -2.78 13.96
N VAL A 148 9.78 -4.03 13.73
CA VAL A 148 8.49 -4.44 13.17
C VAL A 148 7.86 -5.53 14.03
N GLU A 149 6.55 -5.42 14.20
CA GLU A 149 5.78 -6.51 14.78
C GLU A 149 5.64 -7.65 13.76
N LYS A 150 5.91 -8.88 14.18
CA LYS A 150 5.66 -10.10 13.41
C LYS A 150 4.77 -11.03 14.23
N THR A 151 3.75 -11.60 13.59
CA THR A 151 2.89 -12.62 14.18
C THR A 151 3.33 -14.00 13.71
N TYR A 152 3.46 -14.93 14.65
CA TYR A 152 3.83 -16.31 14.42
C TYR A 152 2.75 -17.25 14.94
N SER A 153 2.67 -18.43 14.33
CA SER A 153 1.98 -19.61 14.84
C SER A 153 3.05 -20.70 15.01
N GLY A 154 3.43 -20.98 16.26
CA GLY A 154 4.63 -21.76 16.55
C GLY A 154 5.88 -21.12 15.94
N ALA A 155 6.55 -21.84 15.03
CA ALA A 155 7.71 -21.33 14.28
C ALA A 155 7.34 -20.68 12.94
N ALA A 156 6.08 -20.81 12.48
CA ALA A 156 5.67 -20.34 11.16
C ALA A 156 5.30 -18.86 11.20
N PHE A 157 5.93 -18.07 10.33
CA PHE A 157 5.55 -16.66 10.12
C PHE A 157 4.16 -16.56 9.51
N VAL A 158 3.30 -15.75 10.14
CA VAL A 158 1.91 -15.56 9.71
C VAL A 158 1.74 -14.24 8.96
N ARG A 159 2.13 -13.11 9.58
CA ARG A 159 1.94 -11.76 9.03
C ARG A 159 2.78 -10.73 9.75
N TYR A 160 3.02 -9.60 9.08
CA TYR A 160 3.56 -8.39 9.71
C TYR A 160 2.44 -7.58 10.41
N GLY A 161 2.73 -7.11 11.62
CA GLY A 161 2.00 -6.03 12.31
C GLY A 161 2.59 -4.66 11.96
N LYS A 162 2.59 -3.72 12.89
CA LYS A 162 3.07 -2.34 12.69
C LYS A 162 4.60 -2.28 12.58
N ILE A 163 5.11 -1.42 11.70
CA ILE A 163 6.49 -0.94 11.79
C ILE A 163 6.47 0.15 12.87
N LEU A 164 7.20 -0.05 13.97
CA LEU A 164 7.18 0.83 15.14
C LEU A 164 8.14 2.01 14.96
N ILE A 165 9.31 1.74 14.39
CA ILE A 165 10.31 2.72 14.04
C ILE A 165 11.10 2.21 12.83
N ALA A 166 11.52 3.11 11.97
CA ALA A 166 12.40 2.82 10.86
C ALA A 166 13.47 3.91 10.73
N GLU A 167 14.65 3.52 10.26
CA GLU A 167 15.69 4.44 9.79
C GLU A 167 16.21 4.00 8.42
N TYR A 168 16.48 4.98 7.55
CA TYR A 168 17.18 4.81 6.30
C TYR A 168 18.35 5.80 6.23
N GLU A 169 19.55 5.31 5.96
CA GLU A 169 20.76 6.10 5.85
C GLU A 169 21.23 6.13 4.40
N ASN A 170 21.32 7.33 3.82
CA ASN A 170 21.86 7.58 2.49
C ASN A 170 22.88 8.70 2.55
N ARG A 171 24.12 8.42 2.11
CA ARG A 171 25.22 9.40 2.05
C ARG A 171 25.44 10.16 3.38
N GLY A 172 25.35 9.45 4.51
CA GLY A 172 25.51 10.01 5.86
C GLY A 172 24.30 10.80 6.38
N LYS A 173 23.22 10.92 5.61
CA LYS A 173 21.96 11.48 6.06
C LYS A 173 21.03 10.36 6.52
N VAL A 174 20.60 10.45 7.79
CA VAL A 174 19.66 9.50 8.40
C VAL A 174 18.24 10.07 8.35
N TYR A 175 17.34 9.32 7.74
CA TYR A 175 15.90 9.54 7.76
C TYR A 175 15.29 8.63 8.82
N THR A 176 14.53 9.18 9.76
CA THR A 176 13.91 8.42 10.86
C THR A 176 12.41 8.64 10.87
N GLY A 177 11.64 7.56 10.93
CA GLY A 177 10.18 7.59 11.07
C GLY A 177 9.75 6.76 12.27
N VAL A 178 9.01 7.37 13.19
CA VAL A 178 8.50 6.75 14.41
C VAL A 178 6.98 6.69 14.33
N TYR A 179 6.41 5.48 14.40
CA TYR A 179 4.97 5.32 14.43
C TYR A 179 4.41 5.78 15.78
N PHE A 180 3.40 6.64 15.73
CA PHE A 180 2.69 7.11 16.91
C PHE A 180 1.19 7.15 16.65
N GLU A 181 0.42 6.64 17.60
CA GLU A 181 -1.04 6.58 17.53
C GLU A 181 -1.64 7.47 18.61
N THR A 182 -2.52 8.39 18.20
CA THR A 182 -3.27 9.22 19.14
C THR A 182 -4.40 8.40 19.76
N ALA A 183 -4.92 8.84 20.91
CA ALA A 183 -6.04 8.18 21.58
C ALA A 183 -7.32 8.04 20.71
N SER A 184 -7.42 8.79 19.60
CA SER A 184 -8.49 8.68 18.61
C SER A 184 -8.31 7.52 17.61
N GLY A 185 -7.27 6.69 17.77
CA GLY A 185 -7.06 5.47 16.96
C GLY A 185 -6.52 5.72 15.54
N THR A 186 -6.00 6.91 15.26
CA THR A 186 -5.33 7.20 13.98
C THR A 186 -3.83 7.28 14.23
N GLY A 187 -3.09 6.30 13.72
CA GLY A 187 -1.62 6.29 13.81
C GLY A 187 -0.95 6.72 12.53
N ASP A 188 0.18 7.43 12.67
CA ASP A 188 1.00 7.91 11.57
C ASP A 188 2.49 7.90 11.95
N PHE A 189 3.36 8.13 10.97
CA PHE A 189 4.80 8.24 11.18
C PHE A 189 5.22 9.70 11.39
N TYR A 190 6.06 9.90 12.40
CA TYR A 190 6.61 11.20 12.76
C TYR A 190 8.14 11.13 12.82
N THR A 191 8.76 12.22 12.37
CA THR A 191 10.18 12.47 12.57
C THR A 191 10.52 12.57 14.06
N PRO A 192 11.79 12.42 14.47
CA PRO A 192 12.20 12.50 15.88
C PRO A 192 11.78 13.80 16.57
N ASP A 193 11.65 14.90 15.83
CA ASP A 193 11.20 16.20 16.34
C ASP A 193 9.66 16.37 16.35
N GLY A 194 8.91 15.32 16.00
CA GLY A 194 7.44 15.28 16.11
C GLY A 194 6.70 15.89 14.92
N ARG A 195 7.38 16.18 13.80
CA ARG A 195 6.73 16.54 12.54
C ARG A 195 6.27 15.28 11.81
N SER A 196 5.09 15.31 11.19
CA SER A 196 4.63 14.19 10.36
C SER A 196 5.61 13.92 9.21
N VAL A 197 5.92 12.64 8.99
CA VAL A 197 6.72 12.19 7.84
C VAL A 197 5.87 12.23 6.56
N ARG A 198 4.56 12.02 6.66
CA ARG A 198 3.66 12.20 5.52
C ARG A 198 3.62 13.69 5.13
N LYS A 199 4.04 13.98 3.91
CA LYS A 199 3.76 15.29 3.30
C LYS A 199 2.33 15.30 2.82
N THR A 200 1.64 16.42 3.05
CA THR A 200 0.26 16.61 2.57
C THR A 200 0.15 16.40 1.05
N PHE A 201 1.24 16.53 0.27
CA PHE A 201 1.28 16.46 -1.18
C PHE A 201 2.26 15.41 -1.75
N LEU A 202 1.81 14.63 -2.74
CA LEU A 202 2.63 13.82 -3.63
C LEU A 202 3.54 14.75 -4.47
N ARG A 203 4.75 14.29 -4.78
CA ARG A 203 5.68 15.01 -5.68
C ARG A 203 5.16 15.12 -7.12
N SER A 204 4.43 14.11 -7.59
CA SER A 204 3.85 14.07 -8.93
C SER A 204 2.39 13.58 -8.91
N PRO A 205 1.51 14.16 -9.74
CA PRO A 205 0.11 13.72 -9.89
C PRO A 205 -0.07 12.48 -10.76
N LEU A 206 0.98 11.90 -11.36
CA LEU A 206 0.92 10.71 -12.21
C LEU A 206 2.29 10.03 -12.36
N GLN A 207 2.30 8.82 -12.90
CA GLN A 207 3.50 8.28 -13.55
C GLN A 207 3.69 8.95 -14.92
N PHE A 208 4.89 9.45 -15.21
CA PHE A 208 5.19 10.20 -16.43
C PHE A 208 6.54 9.79 -17.02
N THR A 209 6.75 10.10 -18.30
CA THR A 209 8.00 9.77 -19.01
C THR A 209 9.05 10.86 -18.82
N ARG A 210 8.66 12.12 -19.00
CA ARG A 210 9.50 13.31 -18.75
C ARG A 210 8.65 14.54 -18.50
N ILE A 211 9.26 15.57 -17.94
CA ILE A 211 8.70 16.93 -17.92
C ILE A 211 8.97 17.56 -19.29
N SER A 212 7.93 17.86 -20.05
CA SER A 212 8.06 18.47 -21.39
C SER A 212 8.19 19.98 -21.34
N SER A 213 7.66 20.63 -20.30
CA SER A 213 7.78 22.08 -20.09
C SER A 213 7.67 22.41 -18.60
N GLY A 214 8.60 23.23 -18.10
CA GLY A 214 8.62 23.68 -16.72
C GLY A 214 7.85 24.98 -16.48
N TYR A 215 7.79 25.38 -15.20
CA TYR A 215 7.21 26.65 -14.77
C TYR A 215 8.13 27.81 -15.19
N THR A 216 7.61 28.80 -15.90
CA THR A 216 8.40 29.96 -16.34
C THR A 216 7.52 31.18 -16.60
N HIS A 217 8.05 32.37 -16.38
CA HIS A 217 7.35 33.62 -16.70
C HIS A 217 7.48 34.03 -18.17
N ARG A 218 8.37 33.39 -18.95
CA ARG A 218 8.74 33.82 -20.31
C ARG A 218 8.87 32.62 -21.26
N ARG A 219 7.80 31.87 -21.49
CA ARG A 219 7.74 30.76 -22.48
C ARG A 219 7.32 31.28 -23.85
N ARG A 220 7.99 30.85 -24.93
CA ARG A 220 7.45 31.06 -26.28
C ARG A 220 6.23 30.15 -26.48
N HIS A 221 5.05 30.71 -26.72
CA HIS A 221 3.81 29.92 -26.74
C HIS A 221 3.73 29.07 -28.02
N PRO A 222 3.62 27.73 -27.92
CA PRO A 222 3.77 26.84 -29.08
C PRO A 222 2.61 26.92 -30.08
N ILE A 223 1.41 27.28 -29.62
CA ILE A 223 0.20 27.37 -30.47
C ILE A 223 -0.07 28.82 -30.92
N LEU A 224 -0.20 29.74 -29.97
CA LEU A 224 -0.59 31.14 -30.20
C LEU A 224 0.55 32.09 -30.59
N GLY A 225 1.82 31.65 -30.54
CA GLY A 225 2.99 32.51 -30.71
C GLY A 225 3.20 33.54 -29.58
N GLY A 226 4.27 34.33 -29.69
CA GLY A 226 4.67 35.32 -28.67
C GLY A 226 5.28 34.71 -27.40
N VAL A 227 5.65 35.56 -26.43
CA VAL A 227 6.16 35.14 -25.12
C VAL A 227 5.04 35.26 -24.08
N ARG A 228 4.71 34.15 -23.42
CA ARG A 228 3.67 34.06 -22.38
C ARG A 228 4.18 33.24 -21.19
N PRO A 229 3.74 33.54 -19.96
CA PRO A 229 4.07 32.70 -18.82
C PRO A 229 3.42 31.31 -18.92
N HIS A 230 4.13 30.31 -18.44
CA HIS A 230 3.63 28.97 -18.18
C HIS A 230 3.65 28.73 -16.66
N HIS A 231 2.48 28.88 -16.02
CA HIS A 231 2.32 28.75 -14.58
C HIS A 231 2.01 27.31 -14.14
N GLY A 232 2.60 26.33 -14.83
CA GLY A 232 2.36 24.92 -14.64
C GLY A 232 3.59 24.08 -14.96
N ILE A 233 3.45 22.77 -14.78
CA ILE A 233 4.40 21.75 -15.21
C ILE A 233 3.65 20.85 -16.19
N ASP A 234 4.21 20.70 -17.38
CA ASP A 234 3.69 19.80 -18.40
C ASP A 234 4.38 18.45 -18.24
N TYR A 235 3.63 17.44 -17.80
CA TYR A 235 4.09 16.05 -17.70
C TYR A 235 3.69 15.28 -18.95
N ALA A 236 4.67 14.89 -19.76
CA ALA A 236 4.42 14.04 -20.94
C ALA A 236 4.16 12.61 -20.50
N ALA A 237 2.97 12.10 -20.84
CA ALA A 237 2.54 10.74 -20.52
C ALA A 237 1.58 10.22 -21.60
N PRO A 238 1.50 8.90 -21.82
CA PRO A 238 0.54 8.32 -22.76
C PRO A 238 -0.90 8.73 -22.47
N HIS A 239 -1.70 8.88 -23.54
CA HIS A 239 -3.13 9.11 -23.41
C HIS A 239 -3.78 8.01 -22.56
N GLY A 240 -4.64 8.39 -21.61
CA GLY A 240 -5.30 7.45 -20.70
C GLY A 240 -4.52 7.13 -19.43
N THR A 241 -3.30 7.64 -19.25
CA THR A 241 -2.55 7.46 -18.00
C THR A 241 -3.36 8.00 -16.81
N PRO A 242 -3.55 7.25 -15.71
CA PRO A 242 -4.29 7.73 -14.54
C PRO A 242 -3.63 8.97 -13.92
N VAL A 243 -4.46 9.96 -13.59
CA VAL A 243 -4.08 11.18 -12.86
C VAL A 243 -4.69 11.12 -11.47
N TRP A 244 -3.88 11.37 -10.45
CA TRP A 244 -4.25 11.29 -9.05
C TRP A 244 -4.39 12.65 -8.38
N ALA A 245 -5.22 12.71 -7.34
CA ALA A 245 -5.14 13.81 -6.38
C ALA A 245 -3.80 13.73 -5.63
N VAL A 246 -3.02 14.79 -5.69
CA VAL A 246 -1.72 14.88 -4.98
C VAL A 246 -1.87 14.95 -3.46
N ALA A 247 -3.04 15.33 -2.97
CA ALA A 247 -3.32 15.56 -1.56
C ALA A 247 -4.81 15.34 -1.31
N ASP A 248 -5.18 15.10 -0.06
CA ASP A 248 -6.59 15.15 0.36
C ASP A 248 -7.17 16.53 0.06
N GLY A 249 -8.45 16.58 -0.34
CA GLY A 249 -9.07 17.84 -0.68
C GLY A 249 -10.53 17.73 -1.09
N VAL A 250 -11.07 18.86 -1.56
CA VAL A 250 -12.45 18.98 -2.06
C VAL A 250 -12.40 19.52 -3.48
N VAL A 251 -13.07 18.83 -4.40
CA VAL A 251 -13.19 19.24 -5.80
C VAL A 251 -13.97 20.56 -5.88
N GLN A 252 -13.34 21.60 -6.41
CA GLN A 252 -13.96 22.91 -6.63
C GLN A 252 -14.67 22.97 -7.98
N SER A 253 -14.10 22.33 -9.00
CA SER A 253 -14.71 22.18 -10.31
C SER A 253 -14.16 20.93 -11.02
N ALA A 254 -15.00 20.34 -11.87
CA ALA A 254 -14.64 19.20 -12.71
C ALA A 254 -15.47 19.28 -14.00
N GLY A 255 -14.84 19.42 -15.15
CA GLY A 255 -15.53 19.58 -16.43
C GLY A 255 -14.72 20.36 -17.46
N TRP A 256 -15.38 20.85 -18.50
CA TRP A 256 -14.73 21.67 -19.54
C TRP A 256 -14.38 23.07 -19.01
N ASN A 257 -13.17 23.54 -19.30
CA ASN A 257 -12.62 24.80 -18.79
C ASN A 257 -11.82 25.55 -19.88
N GLY A 258 -12.48 25.85 -20.99
CA GLY A 258 -11.90 26.64 -22.09
C GLY A 258 -10.59 26.04 -22.62
N GLY A 259 -9.54 26.86 -22.68
CA GLY A 259 -8.22 26.43 -23.17
C GLY A 259 -7.56 25.32 -22.35
N ASN A 260 -7.96 25.11 -21.09
CA ASN A 260 -7.47 24.01 -20.26
C ASN A 260 -8.12 22.66 -20.62
N GLY A 261 -9.10 22.63 -21.53
CA GLY A 261 -9.82 21.41 -21.89
C GLY A 261 -10.65 20.86 -20.74
N LYS A 262 -10.72 19.54 -20.59
CA LYS A 262 -11.30 18.92 -19.39
C LYS A 262 -10.33 19.10 -18.23
N SER A 263 -10.80 19.71 -17.15
CA SER A 263 -10.01 20.08 -15.99
C SER A 263 -10.68 19.65 -14.69
N VAL A 264 -9.86 19.26 -13.71
CA VAL A 264 -10.27 19.05 -12.32
C VAL A 264 -9.45 19.99 -11.43
N VAL A 265 -10.15 20.82 -10.66
CA VAL A 265 -9.57 21.75 -9.69
C VAL A 265 -9.90 21.28 -8.28
N ILE A 266 -8.88 21.13 -7.42
CA ILE A 266 -9.04 20.63 -6.05
C ILE A 266 -8.51 21.66 -5.08
N GLN A 267 -9.34 22.02 -4.09
CA GLN A 267 -8.93 22.81 -2.94
C GLN A 267 -8.39 21.87 -1.86
N HIS A 268 -7.21 22.18 -1.36
CA HIS A 268 -6.57 21.47 -0.27
C HIS A 268 -6.48 22.36 0.98
N ARG A 269 -6.08 21.76 2.10
CA ARG A 269 -5.77 22.51 3.33
C ARG A 269 -4.58 23.46 3.13
N GLY A 270 -4.41 24.39 4.06
CA GLY A 270 -3.27 25.30 4.08
C GLY A 270 -3.21 26.23 2.86
N GLY A 271 -4.35 26.61 2.28
CA GLY A 271 -4.43 27.57 1.18
C GLY A 271 -3.91 27.06 -0.18
N TYR A 272 -3.65 25.75 -0.31
CA TYR A 272 -3.21 25.15 -1.56
C TYR A 272 -4.38 24.77 -2.46
N ARG A 273 -4.20 24.94 -3.77
CA ARG A 273 -5.15 24.46 -4.78
C ARG A 273 -4.39 23.95 -5.99
N THR A 274 -4.86 22.83 -6.53
CA THR A 274 -4.25 22.19 -7.69
C THR A 274 -5.19 22.17 -8.88
N MET A 275 -4.64 22.20 -10.08
CA MET A 275 -5.38 22.11 -11.34
C MET A 275 -4.76 21.01 -12.20
N HIS A 276 -5.61 20.15 -12.74
CA HIS A 276 -5.24 19.02 -13.60
C HIS A 276 -5.95 19.20 -14.94
N ASN A 277 -5.21 19.65 -15.96
CA ASN A 277 -5.79 20.10 -17.23
C ASN A 277 -5.57 19.09 -18.36
N HIS A 278 -6.17 19.36 -19.52
CA HIS A 278 -6.05 18.58 -20.75
C HIS A 278 -6.50 17.11 -20.64
N LEU A 279 -7.31 16.78 -19.63
CA LEU A 279 -7.74 15.42 -19.36
C LEU A 279 -8.55 14.84 -20.52
N SER A 280 -8.44 13.53 -20.75
CA SER A 280 -9.28 12.82 -21.73
C SER A 280 -10.65 12.48 -21.13
N ARG A 281 -10.66 12.08 -19.86
CA ARG A 281 -11.84 11.65 -19.13
C ARG A 281 -11.72 11.99 -17.64
N ILE A 282 -12.86 12.29 -17.03
CA ILE A 282 -13.03 12.46 -15.58
C ILE A 282 -13.92 11.29 -15.09
N PRO A 283 -13.51 10.50 -14.08
CA PRO A 283 -14.32 9.42 -13.54
C PRO A 283 -15.66 9.91 -12.96
N PRO A 284 -16.71 9.08 -12.98
CA PRO A 284 -17.93 9.34 -12.21
C PRO A 284 -17.60 9.59 -10.73
N GLY A 285 -18.31 10.53 -10.11
CA GLY A 285 -18.11 10.90 -8.70
C GLY A 285 -17.10 12.04 -8.48
N ILE A 286 -16.23 12.34 -9.45
CA ILE A 286 -15.36 13.52 -9.39
C ILE A 286 -16.13 14.73 -9.90
N ARG A 287 -16.77 15.45 -8.96
CA ARG A 287 -17.64 16.61 -9.24
C ARG A 287 -17.50 17.65 -8.13
N LYS A 288 -17.92 18.89 -8.40
CA LYS A 288 -17.90 19.98 -7.40
C LYS A 288 -18.50 19.53 -6.07
N GLY A 289 -17.77 19.78 -4.98
CA GLY A 289 -18.12 19.40 -3.61
C GLY A 289 -17.69 17.98 -3.20
N ALA A 290 -17.23 17.13 -4.11
CA ALA A 290 -16.75 15.80 -3.76
C ALA A 290 -15.44 15.86 -2.98
N GLY A 291 -15.38 15.13 -1.86
CA GLY A 291 -14.13 14.86 -1.16
C GLY A 291 -13.28 13.87 -1.95
N VAL A 292 -11.97 14.13 -2.02
CA VAL A 292 -11.00 13.24 -2.64
C VAL A 292 -9.86 12.95 -1.68
N ARG A 293 -9.36 11.72 -1.71
CA ARG A 293 -8.19 11.30 -0.96
C ARG A 293 -6.95 11.38 -1.83
N GLN A 294 -5.80 11.59 -1.22
CA GLN A 294 -4.51 11.48 -1.87
C GLN A 294 -4.39 10.13 -2.61
N LYS A 295 -3.77 10.13 -3.79
CA LYS A 295 -3.63 8.98 -4.72
C LYS A 295 -4.94 8.47 -5.33
N GLN A 296 -6.10 9.04 -4.99
CA GLN A 296 -7.36 8.73 -5.67
C GLN A 296 -7.28 9.19 -7.13
N VAL A 297 -7.68 8.32 -8.06
CA VAL A 297 -7.77 8.66 -9.48
C VAL A 297 -8.87 9.70 -9.69
N ILE A 298 -8.49 10.85 -10.23
CA ILE A 298 -9.38 12.00 -10.49
C ILE A 298 -9.57 12.29 -11.99
N GLY A 299 -8.76 11.67 -12.84
CA GLY A 299 -8.74 11.94 -14.27
C GLY A 299 -7.83 10.98 -15.01
N TYR A 300 -7.79 11.14 -16.32
CA TYR A 300 -6.89 10.41 -17.19
C TYR A 300 -6.26 11.39 -18.17
N VAL A 301 -4.96 11.24 -18.44
CA VAL A 301 -4.20 12.08 -19.38
C VAL A 301 -4.90 12.11 -20.74
N GLY A 302 -4.91 13.27 -21.38
CA GLY A 302 -5.49 13.48 -22.70
C GLY A 302 -4.75 14.59 -23.45
N SER A 303 -5.45 15.16 -24.43
CA SER A 303 -4.97 16.33 -25.18
C SER A 303 -6.15 17.25 -25.52
N THR A 304 -7.06 17.46 -24.57
CA THR A 304 -8.24 18.33 -24.76
C THR A 304 -7.90 19.80 -24.55
N GLY A 305 -8.63 20.72 -25.18
CA GLY A 305 -8.35 22.16 -25.09
C GLY A 305 -7.14 22.57 -25.96
N LEU A 306 -6.39 23.58 -25.52
CA LEU A 306 -5.20 24.08 -26.20
C LEU A 306 -3.98 23.22 -25.86
N SER A 307 -3.89 22.05 -26.49
CA SER A 307 -2.81 21.09 -26.29
C SER A 307 -2.25 20.62 -27.63
N THR A 308 -0.94 20.48 -27.74
CA THR A 308 -0.25 19.98 -28.95
C THR A 308 -0.09 18.46 -28.98
N GLY A 309 -0.33 17.77 -27.85
CA GLY A 309 -0.22 16.31 -27.76
C GLY A 309 -0.49 15.80 -26.34
N PRO A 310 -0.54 14.47 -26.12
CA PRO A 310 -0.89 13.91 -24.82
C PRO A 310 0.06 14.32 -23.69
N HIS A 311 -0.47 15.07 -22.71
CA HIS A 311 0.24 15.48 -21.50
C HIS A 311 -0.74 15.91 -20.40
N LEU A 312 -0.23 16.07 -19.18
CA LEU A 312 -0.93 16.76 -18.10
C LEU A 312 -0.27 18.12 -17.86
N ASP A 313 -1.02 19.21 -18.05
CA ASP A 313 -0.67 20.52 -17.48
C ASP A 313 -1.15 20.55 -16.02
N TYR A 314 -0.19 20.48 -15.11
CA TYR A 314 -0.40 20.52 -13.68
C TYR A 314 -0.01 21.88 -13.11
N ARG A 315 -0.95 22.52 -12.42
CA ARG A 315 -0.72 23.82 -11.78
C ARG A 315 -0.98 23.78 -10.29
N LEU A 316 -0.19 24.53 -9.55
CA LEU A 316 -0.32 24.69 -8.11
C LEU A 316 -0.45 26.17 -7.77
N THR A 317 -1.43 26.50 -6.93
CA THR A 317 -1.53 27.83 -6.31
C THR A 317 -1.44 27.71 -4.79
N LYS A 318 -0.78 28.68 -4.15
CA LYS A 318 -0.76 28.87 -2.70
C LYS A 318 -1.27 30.28 -2.39
N ASP A 319 -2.32 30.36 -1.58
CA ASP A 319 -2.95 31.62 -1.17
C ASP A 319 -3.33 32.51 -2.37
N GLY A 320 -3.80 31.88 -3.45
CA GLY A 320 -4.23 32.56 -4.68
C GLY A 320 -3.16 32.75 -5.76
N HIS A 321 -1.88 32.56 -5.45
CA HIS A 321 -0.77 32.79 -6.39
C HIS A 321 -0.22 31.49 -6.97
N PHE A 322 0.04 31.45 -8.27
CA PHE A 322 0.69 30.29 -8.91
C PHE A 322 2.13 30.16 -8.45
N VAL A 323 2.49 28.98 -7.96
CA VAL A 323 3.85 28.64 -7.50
C VAL A 323 4.40 27.49 -8.32
N ASN A 324 5.72 27.42 -8.44
CA ASN A 324 6.38 26.30 -9.15
C ASN A 324 6.25 25.01 -8.31
N PRO A 325 5.50 23.99 -8.77
CA PRO A 325 5.31 22.77 -8.00
C PRO A 325 6.59 21.98 -7.74
N LEU A 326 7.60 22.08 -8.62
CA LEU A 326 8.85 21.34 -8.48
C LEU A 326 9.75 21.88 -7.36
N THR A 327 9.61 23.16 -7.02
CA THR A 327 10.42 23.82 -5.98
C THR A 327 9.60 24.15 -4.74
N GLN A 328 8.29 23.89 -4.75
CA GLN A 328 7.41 24.21 -3.63
C GLN A 328 7.74 23.31 -2.43
N LYS A 329 8.05 23.96 -1.31
CA LYS A 329 8.15 23.29 -0.02
C LYS A 329 6.75 23.14 0.56
N PHE A 330 6.14 21.98 0.38
CA PHE A 330 4.84 21.67 0.97
C PHE A 330 4.92 21.63 2.49
N ILE A 331 3.84 22.05 3.15
CA ILE A 331 3.75 22.00 4.62
C ILE A 331 3.72 20.50 5.00
N PRO A 332 4.56 20.05 5.96
CA PRO A 332 4.45 18.71 6.54
C PRO A 332 3.02 18.43 7.01
N GLY A 333 2.64 17.15 7.12
CA GLY A 333 1.40 16.80 7.83
C GLY A 333 1.37 17.38 9.25
N ASP A 334 0.20 17.40 9.88
CA ASP A 334 0.02 17.99 11.20
C ASP A 334 1.05 17.40 12.19
N PRO A 335 1.81 18.24 12.93
CA PRO A 335 2.73 17.74 13.93
C PRO A 335 1.95 17.08 15.07
N ILE A 336 2.67 16.37 15.93
CA ILE A 336 2.05 15.74 17.10
C ILE A 336 1.40 16.83 17.96
N PRO A 337 0.08 16.70 18.25
CA PRO A 337 -0.62 17.67 19.08
C PRO A 337 0.08 17.87 20.41
N GLN A 338 0.11 19.11 20.91
CA GLN A 338 0.83 19.48 22.13
C GLN A 338 0.57 18.54 23.33
N PRO A 339 -0.68 18.08 23.60
CA PRO A 339 -0.95 17.15 24.70
C PRO A 339 -0.25 15.78 24.57
N HIS A 340 0.10 15.37 23.35
CA HIS A 340 0.69 14.06 23.06
C HIS A 340 2.20 14.09 22.88
N GLN A 341 2.83 15.27 22.87
CA GLN A 341 4.27 15.40 22.60
C GLN A 341 5.14 14.70 23.66
N ALA A 342 4.74 14.73 24.94
CA ALA A 342 5.48 14.04 26.00
C ALA A 342 5.43 12.52 25.84
N ALA A 343 4.23 11.97 25.56
CA ALA A 343 4.05 10.54 25.30
C ALA A 343 4.86 10.10 24.06
N PHE A 344 4.85 10.90 23.01
CA PHE A 344 5.65 10.65 21.83
C PHE A 344 7.16 10.64 22.13
N ARG A 345 7.69 11.65 22.84
CA ARG A 345 9.12 11.69 23.18
C ARG A 345 9.55 10.44 23.95
N ASN A 346 8.77 10.02 24.93
CA ASN A 346 9.05 8.82 25.71
C ASN A 346 9.02 7.54 24.86
N LEU A 347 8.06 7.43 23.93
CA LEU A 347 7.99 6.30 22.98
C LEU A 347 9.18 6.32 22.02
N ARG A 348 9.43 7.47 21.38
CA ARG A 348 10.54 7.70 20.45
C ARG A 348 11.87 7.31 21.07
N ASP A 349 12.16 7.79 22.28
CA ASP A 349 13.45 7.56 22.94
C ASP A 349 13.65 6.08 23.27
N ARG A 350 12.58 5.39 23.71
CA ARG A 350 12.58 3.94 23.93
C ARG A 350 12.84 3.15 22.65
N LEU A 351 12.11 3.47 21.58
CA LEU A 351 12.23 2.78 20.29
C LEU A 351 13.59 3.05 19.63
N LEU A 352 14.11 4.28 19.71
CA LEU A 352 15.45 4.62 19.23
C LEU A 352 16.54 3.88 20.01
N HIS A 353 16.39 3.78 21.33
CA HIS A 353 17.32 3.02 22.15
C HIS A 353 17.32 1.55 21.72
N GLN A 354 16.14 0.94 21.62
CA GLN A 354 15.99 -0.46 21.21
C GLN A 354 16.53 -0.73 19.79
N LEU A 355 16.31 0.19 18.83
CA LEU A 355 16.78 0.06 17.45
C LEU A 355 18.31 0.21 17.32
N ARG A 356 18.98 0.85 18.29
CA ARG A 356 20.42 1.16 18.23
C ARG A 356 21.27 0.30 19.14
N SER A 357 20.72 -0.24 20.22
CA SER A 357 21.44 -1.11 21.15
C SER A 357 21.79 -2.46 20.52
N SER A 358 20.95 -2.95 19.63
CA SER A 358 21.12 -4.20 18.90
C SER A 358 22.16 -4.14 17.78
N ALA A 359 22.54 -2.95 17.31
CA ALA A 359 23.62 -2.75 16.35
C ALA A 359 25.04 -2.89 16.95
N SER A 360 25.16 -3.20 18.25
CA SER A 360 26.42 -3.34 18.99
C SER A 360 26.82 -4.80 19.28
N THR A 361 26.15 -5.76 18.65
CA THR A 361 26.42 -7.21 18.69
C THR A 361 26.52 -7.71 17.27
#